data_AF-A0A0E0LT24-F1
#
_entry.id   AF-A0A0E0LT24-F1
#
_cell.length_a   1.000
_cell.length_b   1.000
_cell.length_c   1.000
_cell.angle_alpha   90.00
_cell.angle_beta   90.00
_cell.angle_gamma   90.00
#
_symmetry.space_group_name_H-M   'P 1'
#
loop_
_entity.id
_entity.type
_entity.pdbx_description
1 polymer ?
#
loop_
_entity_poly.entity_id
_entity_poly.type
_entity_poly.pdbx_seq_one_letter_code
_entity_poly.pdbx_strand_id
1 'polypeptide(L)'
;MGHNGLDPILVNENPLERITWKFRNLRTSTLSVDFGKISSIMSIFSLLRCAPQIEQLHIEVDLKETQGDDEIHEGTLEAYMSDDLVKTLKCVTLAFIKCFPGEMSFIKLLLSKAASLESLKVMMFWHHIMPISDACLLFAAYKKASSTQVKFIVEHGMDTFNIVS
;
A
#
# COMPACT_ATOMS: atom_id res chain seq x y z
N MET A 1 -17.75 -16.69 -40.37
CA MET A 1 -16.80 -17.35 -39.44
C MET A 1 -16.51 -16.38 -38.34
N GLY A 2 -16.92 -16.71 -37.12
CA GLY A 2 -16.75 -15.84 -35.95
C GLY A 2 -15.33 -15.93 -35.43
N HIS A 3 -14.75 -14.77 -35.16
CA HIS A 3 -13.75 -14.62 -34.11
C HIS A 3 -14.36 -13.68 -33.06
N ASN A 4 -15.14 -14.28 -32.16
CA ASN A 4 -15.35 -13.71 -30.83
C ASN A 4 -14.02 -13.86 -30.09
N GLY A 5 -13.09 -12.96 -30.37
CA GLY A 5 -12.01 -12.67 -29.43
C GLY A 5 -12.69 -11.99 -28.25
N LEU A 6 -12.95 -12.75 -27.18
CA LEU A 6 -13.17 -12.13 -25.88
C LEU A 6 -11.90 -11.35 -25.59
N ASP A 7 -11.93 -10.04 -25.76
CA ASP A 7 -11.04 -9.19 -25.00
C ASP A 7 -11.18 -9.67 -23.56
N PRO A 8 -10.10 -10.09 -22.88
CA PRO A 8 -10.18 -10.26 -21.45
C PRO A 8 -10.60 -8.89 -20.96
N ILE A 9 -11.83 -8.77 -20.46
CA ILE A 9 -12.24 -7.64 -19.66
C ILE A 9 -11.23 -7.66 -18.52
N LEU A 10 -10.15 -6.88 -18.66
CA LEU A 10 -9.29 -6.51 -17.57
C LEU A 10 -10.26 -5.77 -16.68
N VAL A 11 -10.78 -6.48 -15.69
CA VAL A 11 -11.69 -5.95 -14.70
C VAL A 11 -10.87 -4.90 -13.96
N ASN A 12 -10.88 -3.69 -14.50
CA ASN A 12 -10.34 -2.48 -13.88
C ASN A 12 -11.34 -2.01 -12.80
N GLU A 13 -11.98 -2.97 -12.15
CA GLU A 13 -12.97 -2.76 -11.10
C GLU A 13 -12.35 -3.23 -9.81
N ASN A 14 -12.64 -2.51 -8.75
CA ASN A 14 -12.29 -2.92 -7.40
C ASN A 14 -13.19 -4.13 -7.02
N PRO A 15 -12.64 -5.34 -6.87
CA PRO A 15 -13.44 -6.54 -6.60
C PRO A 15 -14.19 -6.48 -5.25
N LEU A 16 -13.77 -5.59 -4.35
CA LEU A 16 -14.37 -5.42 -3.02
C LEU A 16 -15.36 -4.25 -2.96
N GLU A 17 -15.56 -3.50 -4.04
CA GLU A 17 -16.41 -2.30 -4.06
C GLU A 17 -17.85 -2.63 -3.66
N ARG A 18 -18.40 -3.70 -4.24
CA ARG A 18 -19.80 -4.10 -4.06
C ARG A 18 -20.06 -4.85 -2.75
N ILE A 19 -19.02 -5.08 -1.95
CA ILE A 19 -19.15 -5.74 -0.66
C ILE A 19 -19.75 -4.76 0.36
N THR A 20 -20.95 -5.07 0.86
CA THR A 20 -21.66 -4.21 1.83
C THR A 20 -21.61 -4.73 3.26
N TRP A 21 -21.34 -6.03 3.45
CA TRP A 21 -21.23 -6.65 4.78
C TRP A 21 -19.85 -6.42 5.43
N LYS A 22 -19.73 -6.77 6.72
CA LYS A 22 -18.49 -6.63 7.48
C LYS A 22 -17.88 -8.00 7.83
N PHE A 23 -16.59 -8.17 7.56
CA PHE A 23 -15.77 -9.27 8.04
C PHE A 23 -15.39 -9.05 9.50
N ARG A 24 -16.34 -9.29 10.41
CA ARG A 24 -16.22 -8.92 11.84
C ARG A 24 -15.01 -9.54 12.57
N ASN A 25 -14.51 -10.67 12.08
CA ASN A 25 -13.43 -11.43 12.70
C ASN A 25 -12.13 -11.43 11.88
N LEU A 26 -12.08 -10.73 10.74
CA LEU A 26 -10.88 -10.70 9.91
C LEU A 26 -9.83 -9.80 10.57
N ARG A 27 -8.75 -10.41 11.09
CA ARG A 27 -7.63 -9.72 11.74
C ARG A 27 -6.41 -9.57 10.83
N THR A 28 -6.25 -10.46 9.86
CA THR A 28 -5.10 -10.51 8.96
C THR A 28 -5.59 -10.68 7.53
N SER A 29 -4.98 -9.96 6.58
CA SER A 29 -5.25 -10.14 5.16
C SER A 29 -4.03 -9.86 4.32
N THR A 30 -4.00 -10.49 3.14
CA THR A 30 -3.05 -10.19 2.06
C THR A 30 -3.81 -9.66 0.85
N LEU A 31 -3.27 -8.66 0.16
CA LEU A 31 -3.77 -8.14 -1.11
C LEU A 31 -2.62 -7.98 -2.10
N SER A 32 -2.85 -8.34 -3.35
CA SER A 32 -1.98 -7.91 -4.45
C SER A 32 -2.49 -6.57 -4.99
N VAL A 33 -1.61 -5.59 -5.16
CA VAL A 33 -1.98 -4.21 -5.53
C VAL A 33 -1.06 -3.68 -6.62
N ASP A 34 -1.63 -2.96 -7.57
CA ASP A 34 -0.93 -2.15 -8.57
C ASP A 34 -1.17 -0.67 -8.21
N PHE A 35 -0.14 0.01 -7.71
CA PHE A 35 -0.24 1.42 -7.31
C PHE A 35 -0.28 2.39 -8.51
N GLY A 36 -0.17 1.89 -9.75
CA GLY A 36 -0.48 2.62 -10.98
C GLY A 36 -1.96 2.56 -11.36
N LYS A 37 -2.79 1.75 -10.67
CA LYS A 37 -4.23 1.60 -10.97
C LYS A 37 -5.11 1.99 -9.79
N ILE A 38 -5.92 3.04 -9.94
CA ILE A 38 -6.81 3.54 -8.88
C ILE A 38 -7.79 2.47 -8.38
N SER A 39 -8.33 1.62 -9.28
CA SER A 39 -9.22 0.51 -8.93
C SER A 39 -8.55 -0.52 -8.02
N SER A 40 -7.26 -0.78 -8.25
CA SER A 40 -6.46 -1.70 -7.43
C SER A 40 -6.22 -1.11 -6.04
N ILE A 41 -5.83 0.17 -5.96
CA ILE A 41 -5.67 0.89 -4.69
C ILE A 41 -6.99 0.94 -3.91
N MET A 42 -8.12 1.17 -4.58
CA MET A 42 -9.45 1.18 -3.97
C MET A 42 -9.82 -0.15 -3.32
N SER A 43 -9.20 -1.25 -3.75
CA SER A 43 -9.34 -2.56 -3.11
C SER A 43 -8.78 -2.57 -1.69
N ILE A 44 -7.68 -1.85 -1.43
CA ILE A 44 -7.16 -1.66 -0.07
C ILE A 44 -8.22 -0.98 0.80
N PHE A 45 -8.72 0.17 0.36
CA PHE A 45 -9.70 0.93 1.14
C PHE A 45 -11.02 0.19 1.33
N SER A 46 -11.45 -0.57 0.32
CA SER A 46 -12.65 -1.40 0.41
C SER A 46 -12.45 -2.58 1.36
N LEU A 47 -11.27 -3.21 1.39
CA LEU A 47 -10.93 -4.19 2.40
C LEU A 47 -11.01 -3.58 3.80
N LEU A 48 -10.32 -2.45 4.05
CA LEU A 48 -10.32 -1.79 5.35
C LEU A 48 -11.74 -1.39 5.80
N ARG A 49 -12.56 -0.90 4.86
CA ARG A 49 -13.98 -0.60 5.10
C ARG A 49 -14.74 -1.86 5.50
N CYS A 50 -14.52 -2.99 4.82
CA CYS A 50 -15.24 -4.23 5.08
C CYS A 50 -14.69 -5.01 6.29
N ALA A 51 -13.43 -4.79 6.67
CA ALA A 51 -12.75 -5.47 7.77
C ALA A 51 -12.37 -4.48 8.88
N PRO A 52 -13.35 -3.95 9.64
CA PRO A 52 -13.13 -2.89 10.63
C PRO A 52 -12.34 -3.34 11.88
N GLN A 53 -11.81 -4.55 11.87
CA GLN A 53 -11.07 -5.19 12.95
C GLN A 53 -9.70 -5.69 12.47
N ILE A 54 -9.32 -5.38 11.23
CA ILE A 54 -8.04 -5.80 10.65
C ILE A 54 -6.88 -5.14 11.37
N GLU A 55 -5.92 -5.95 11.81
CA GLU A 55 -4.74 -5.48 12.52
C GLU A 55 -3.47 -5.66 11.68
N GLN A 56 -3.46 -6.66 10.80
CA GLN A 56 -2.32 -7.00 9.97
C GLN A 56 -2.69 -6.98 8.49
N LEU A 57 -1.98 -6.16 7.72
CA LEU A 57 -2.17 -6.06 6.28
C LEU A 57 -0.85 -6.32 5.56
N HIS A 58 -0.85 -7.34 4.71
CA HIS A 58 0.23 -7.60 3.76
C HIS A 58 -0.20 -7.12 2.37
N ILE A 59 0.62 -6.29 1.73
CA ILE A 59 0.41 -5.81 0.38
C ILE A 59 1.56 -6.32 -0.48
N GLU A 60 1.25 -7.08 -1.52
CA GLU A 60 2.20 -7.50 -2.54
C GLU A 60 2.01 -6.60 -3.76
N VAL A 61 3.02 -5.77 -4.06
CA VAL A 61 2.98 -4.93 -5.25
C VAL A 61 3.11 -5.80 -6.50
N ASP A 62 2.25 -5.56 -7.50
CA ASP A 62 2.28 -6.29 -8.77
C ASP A 62 3.66 -6.13 -9.42
N LEU A 63 4.32 -7.25 -9.70
CA LEU A 63 5.62 -7.25 -10.38
C LEU A 63 5.55 -6.62 -11.78
N LYS A 64 4.37 -6.65 -12.41
CA LYS A 64 4.09 -6.01 -13.69
C LYS A 64 3.65 -4.55 -13.58
N GLU A 65 3.51 -4.00 -12.37
CA GLU A 65 3.26 -2.56 -12.20
C GLU A 65 4.35 -1.78 -12.93
N THR A 66 3.88 -0.88 -13.80
CA THR A 66 4.70 0.09 -14.51
C THR A 66 4.37 1.47 -13.97
N GLN A 67 5.29 2.42 -14.10
CA GLN A 67 4.96 3.82 -13.92
C GLN A 67 3.83 4.16 -14.90
N GLY A 68 2.62 4.38 -14.39
CA GLY A 68 1.48 4.75 -15.21
C GLY A 68 1.63 6.18 -15.75
N ASP A 69 1.01 6.46 -16.90
CA ASP A 69 0.87 7.83 -17.41
C ASP A 69 -0.11 8.66 -16.56
N ASP A 70 -1.09 7.99 -15.93
CA ASP A 70 -2.01 8.58 -14.96
C ASP A 70 -1.36 8.58 -13.58
N GLU A 71 -0.65 9.66 -13.27
CA GLU A 71 -0.04 9.84 -11.94
C GLU A 71 -1.14 9.91 -10.88
N ILE A 72 -1.29 8.83 -10.09
CA ILE A 72 -2.17 8.86 -8.92
C ILE A 72 -1.56 9.83 -7.91
N HIS A 73 -2.10 11.04 -7.88
CA HIS A 73 -1.61 12.09 -7.02
C HIS A 73 -1.85 11.78 -5.54
N GLU A 74 -0.94 12.24 -4.69
CA GLU A 74 -1.03 12.11 -3.23
C GLU A 74 -2.38 12.58 -2.68
N GLY A 75 -2.93 13.69 -3.21
CA GLY A 75 -4.23 14.22 -2.80
C GLY A 75 -5.42 13.27 -3.06
N THR A 76 -5.33 12.41 -4.08
CA THR A 76 -6.34 11.38 -4.32
C THR A 76 -6.30 10.33 -3.22
N LEU A 77 -5.10 9.84 -2.87
CA LEU A 77 -4.93 8.88 -1.78
C LEU A 77 -5.37 9.46 -0.44
N GLU A 78 -5.03 10.72 -0.18
CA GLU A 78 -5.40 11.43 1.03
C GLU A 78 -6.93 11.55 1.19
N ALA A 79 -7.66 11.78 0.10
CA ALA A 79 -9.12 11.87 0.11
C ALA A 79 -9.81 10.55 0.53
N TYR A 80 -9.18 9.40 0.26
CA TYR A 80 -9.74 8.08 0.59
C TYR A 80 -9.20 7.49 1.89
N MET A 81 -7.94 7.76 2.23
CA MET A 81 -7.34 7.28 3.46
C MET A 81 -7.69 8.22 4.62
N SER A 82 -8.77 7.91 5.34
CA SER A 82 -9.08 8.60 6.60
C SER A 82 -8.43 7.91 7.80
N ASP A 83 -8.17 8.66 8.86
CA ASP A 83 -7.59 8.15 10.11
C ASP A 83 -8.44 7.01 10.69
N ASP A 84 -9.77 7.14 10.61
CA ASP A 84 -10.72 6.12 11.02
C ASP A 84 -10.63 4.81 10.23
N LEU A 85 -10.24 4.89 8.95
CA LEU A 85 -10.13 3.73 8.07
C LEU A 85 -8.91 2.87 8.44
N VAL A 86 -7.82 3.51 8.88
CA VAL A 86 -6.54 2.85 9.19
C VAL A 86 -6.30 2.68 10.69
N LYS A 87 -7.18 3.17 11.57
CA LYS A 87 -6.98 3.18 13.04
C LYS A 87 -6.75 1.82 13.70
N THR A 88 -7.13 0.72 13.05
CA THR A 88 -6.98 -0.64 13.60
C THR A 88 -5.70 -1.34 13.16
N LEU A 89 -5.03 -0.82 12.13
CA LEU A 89 -3.79 -1.39 11.62
C LEU A 89 -2.67 -1.24 12.66
N LYS A 90 -2.06 -2.36 13.01
CA LYS A 90 -0.89 -2.45 13.89
C LYS A 90 0.36 -2.84 13.11
N CYS A 91 0.22 -3.75 12.15
CA CYS A 91 1.34 -4.24 11.36
C CYS A 91 1.01 -4.15 9.88
N VAL A 92 1.83 -3.42 9.13
CA VAL A 92 1.72 -3.38 7.67
C VAL A 92 3.03 -3.84 7.04
N THR A 93 2.93 -4.74 6.07
CA THR A 93 4.07 -5.15 5.25
C THR A 93 3.75 -4.84 3.79
N LEU A 94 4.62 -4.10 3.12
CA LEU A 94 4.59 -3.89 1.69
C LEU A 94 5.74 -4.66 1.05
N ALA A 95 5.43 -5.56 0.12
CA ALA A 95 6.40 -6.35 -0.61
C ALA A 95 6.50 -5.88 -2.07
N PHE A 96 7.69 -6.05 -2.65
CA PHE A 96 8.01 -5.72 -4.04
C PHE A 96 7.88 -4.22 -4.40
N ILE A 97 8.18 -3.34 -3.45
CA ILE A 97 8.11 -1.88 -3.63
C ILE A 97 9.19 -1.41 -4.62
N LYS A 98 8.77 -0.70 -5.67
CA LYS A 98 9.64 -0.13 -6.72
C LYS A 98 9.97 1.34 -6.50
N CYS A 99 9.40 1.96 -5.47
CA CYS A 99 9.45 3.39 -5.14
C CYS A 99 8.76 4.28 -6.17
N PHE A 100 7.70 3.80 -6.81
CA PHE A 100 6.85 4.66 -7.65
C PHE A 100 6.09 5.69 -6.79
N PRO A 101 5.69 6.84 -7.37
CA PRO A 101 5.01 7.90 -6.62
C PRO A 101 3.81 7.42 -5.79
N GLY A 102 2.94 6.57 -6.36
CA GLY A 102 1.76 6.03 -5.66
C GLY A 102 2.13 5.19 -4.43
N GLU A 103 3.16 4.34 -4.54
CA GLU A 103 3.68 3.54 -3.42
C GLU A 103 4.23 4.45 -2.31
N MET A 104 5.05 5.44 -2.69
CA MET A 104 5.69 6.37 -1.77
C MET A 104 4.67 7.25 -1.03
N SER A 105 3.68 7.77 -1.76
CA SER A 105 2.57 8.54 -1.18
C SER A 105 1.72 7.69 -0.24
N PHE A 106 1.45 6.42 -0.58
CA PHE A 106 0.74 5.52 0.31
C PHE A 106 1.50 5.28 1.62
N ILE A 107 2.82 5.00 1.55
CA ILE A 107 3.67 4.82 2.74
C ILE A 107 3.66 6.07 3.62
N LYS A 108 3.82 7.25 3.00
CA LYS A 108 3.79 8.55 3.69
C LYS A 108 2.46 8.79 4.41
N LEU A 109 1.33 8.57 3.73
CA LEU A 109 -0.01 8.76 4.30
C LEU A 109 -0.33 7.72 5.38
N LEU A 110 0.09 6.47 5.20
CA LEU A 110 -0.09 5.43 6.21
C LEU A 110 0.62 5.82 7.51
N LEU A 111 1.87 6.29 7.42
CA LEU A 111 2.61 6.77 8.59
C LEU A 111 1.93 7.97 9.25
N SER A 112 1.40 8.92 8.47
CA SER A 112 0.77 10.11 9.05
C SER A 112 -0.59 9.85 9.70
N LYS A 113 -1.34 8.83 9.24
CA LYS A 113 -2.73 8.59 9.64
C LYS A 113 -2.96 7.38 10.54
N ALA A 114 -2.13 6.34 10.45
CA ALA A 114 -2.31 5.12 11.23
C ALA A 114 -1.74 5.26 12.65
N ALA A 115 -2.49 5.91 13.53
CA ALA A 115 -2.06 6.19 14.91
C ALA A 115 -1.71 4.94 15.74
N SER A 116 -2.34 3.79 15.43
CA SER A 116 -2.10 2.50 16.11
C SER A 116 -0.99 1.67 15.49
N LEU A 117 -0.29 2.19 14.48
CA LEU A 117 0.71 1.42 13.75
C LEU A 117 1.95 1.15 14.62
N GLU A 118 2.16 -0.11 14.96
CA GLU A 118 3.28 -0.59 15.77
C GLU A 118 4.47 -0.95 14.89
N SER A 119 4.22 -1.54 13.70
CA SER A 119 5.27 -1.92 12.76
C SER A 119 4.90 -1.67 11.30
N LEU A 120 5.88 -1.16 10.56
CA LEU A 120 5.85 -1.02 9.11
C LEU A 120 7.08 -1.71 8.53
N LYS A 121 6.87 -2.62 7.58
CA LYS A 121 7.94 -3.30 6.86
C LYS A 121 7.79 -3.03 5.37
N VAL A 122 8.86 -2.58 4.72
CA VAL A 122 8.92 -2.35 3.27
C VAL A 122 10.00 -3.25 2.70
N MET A 123 9.64 -4.19 1.82
CA MET A 123 10.58 -5.01 1.08
C MET A 123 10.70 -4.45 -0.34
N MET A 124 11.85 -3.88 -0.66
CA MET A 124 12.11 -3.26 -1.95
C MET A 124 12.36 -4.32 -3.03
N PHE A 125 11.82 -4.08 -4.21
CA PHE A 125 12.09 -4.88 -5.40
C PHE A 125 13.46 -4.54 -5.98
N TRP A 126 14.10 -5.51 -6.62
CA TRP A 126 15.43 -5.33 -7.22
C TRP A 126 15.46 -4.23 -8.29
N HIS A 127 14.35 -4.02 -9.00
CA HIS A 127 14.20 -3.01 -10.06
C HIS A 127 13.42 -1.79 -9.56
N HIS A 128 13.87 -1.20 -8.46
CA HIS A 128 13.33 0.05 -7.91
C HIS A 128 13.92 1.28 -8.65
N ILE A 129 13.16 2.37 -8.74
CA ILE A 129 13.51 3.52 -9.60
C ILE A 129 14.46 4.54 -8.96
N MET A 130 14.67 4.45 -7.65
CA MET A 130 15.57 5.36 -6.91
C MET A 130 16.60 4.54 -6.15
N PRO A 131 17.79 5.08 -5.83
CA PRO A 131 18.72 4.38 -4.94
C PRO A 131 18.12 4.08 -3.58
N ILE A 132 18.47 2.94 -2.99
CA ILE A 132 18.00 2.56 -1.64
C ILE A 132 18.35 3.58 -0.55
N SER A 133 19.50 4.26 -0.67
CA SER A 133 19.89 5.34 0.24
C SER A 133 18.86 6.48 0.23
N ASP A 134 18.36 6.82 -0.94
CA ASP A 134 17.45 7.94 -1.15
C ASP A 134 16.05 7.57 -0.71
N ALA A 135 15.62 6.33 -0.98
CA ALA A 135 14.40 5.76 -0.43
C ALA A 135 14.43 5.77 1.11
N CYS A 136 15.51 5.29 1.73
CA CYS A 136 15.68 5.32 3.18
C CYS A 136 15.65 6.74 3.74
N LEU A 137 16.27 7.71 3.06
CA LEU A 137 16.24 9.13 3.47
C LEU A 137 14.80 9.69 3.47
N LEU A 138 14.03 9.39 2.42
CA LEU A 138 12.62 9.80 2.32
C LEU A 138 11.77 9.13 3.40
N PHE A 139 11.97 7.83 3.63
CA PHE A 139 11.27 7.10 4.69
C PHE A 139 11.59 7.64 6.08
N ALA A 140 12.84 8.04 6.34
CA ALA A 140 13.22 8.71 7.58
C ALA A 140 12.50 10.06 7.73
N ALA A 141 12.40 10.84 6.65
CA ALA A 141 11.66 12.10 6.64
C ALA A 141 10.15 11.89 6.89
N TYR A 142 9.53 10.89 6.26
CA TYR A 142 8.12 10.55 6.49
C TYR A 142 7.88 10.12 7.94
N LYS A 143 8.73 9.24 8.46
CA LYS A 143 8.66 8.78 9.85
C LYS A 143 8.81 9.95 10.81
N LYS A 144 9.76 10.85 10.59
CA LYS A 144 9.98 12.04 11.44
C LYS A 144 8.79 13.01 11.41
N ALA A 145 8.13 13.15 10.27
CA ALA A 145 6.92 13.97 10.14
C ALA A 145 5.70 13.31 10.81
N SER A 146 5.67 11.97 10.86
CA SER A 146 4.67 11.22 11.59
C SER A 146 4.99 11.24 13.09
N SER A 147 4.07 11.62 13.97
CA SER A 147 4.33 11.55 15.43
C SER A 147 4.31 10.11 15.98
N THR A 148 4.58 9.11 15.13
CA THR A 148 4.44 7.69 15.44
C THR A 148 5.74 7.11 15.99
N GLN A 149 5.63 6.20 16.97
CA GLN A 149 6.76 5.41 17.47
C GLN A 149 6.94 4.10 16.70
N VAL A 150 6.53 4.07 15.43
CA VAL A 150 6.48 2.85 14.63
C VAL A 150 7.87 2.25 14.41
N LYS A 151 7.97 0.93 14.58
CA LYS A 151 9.12 0.16 14.12
C LYS A 151 9.08 0.08 12.60
N PHE A 152 9.93 0.86 11.93
CA PHE A 152 9.97 0.93 10.47
C PHE A 152 11.24 0.24 9.94
N ILE A 153 11.05 -0.88 9.25
CA ILE A 153 12.11 -1.68 8.64
C ILE A 153 11.99 -1.60 7.12
N VAL A 154 13.13 -1.44 6.45
CA VAL A 154 13.27 -1.62 5.01
C VAL A 154 14.18 -2.81 4.75
N GLU A 155 13.79 -3.68 3.83
CA GLU A 155 14.60 -4.82 3.36
C GLU A 155 14.87 -4.70 1.87
N HIS A 156 16.08 -5.05 1.46
CA HIS A 156 16.46 -5.12 0.04
C HIS A 156 17.49 -6.24 -0.12
N GLY A 157 17.13 -7.27 -0.88
CA GLY A 157 17.94 -8.49 -0.91
C GLY A 157 18.08 -9.11 0.47
N MET A 158 19.32 -9.27 0.95
CA MET A 158 19.61 -9.77 2.31
C MET A 158 19.81 -8.64 3.33
N ASP A 159 19.83 -7.39 2.89
CA ASP A 159 20.10 -6.25 3.75
C ASP A 159 18.84 -5.80 4.48
N THR A 160 19.01 -5.36 5.73
CA THR A 160 17.94 -4.86 6.59
C THR A 160 18.32 -3.51 7.18
N PHE A 161 17.46 -2.52 6.97
CA PHE A 161 17.66 -1.14 7.40
C PHE A 161 16.59 -0.76 8.41
N ASN A 162 17.01 -0.35 9.61
CA ASN A 162 16.10 0.23 10.59
C ASN A 162 15.98 1.74 10.33
N ILE A 163 14.79 2.20 9.94
CA ILE A 163 14.56 3.61 9.66
C ILE A 163 14.39 4.37 10.98
N VAL A 164 15.34 5.25 11.25
CA VAL A 164 15.37 6.14 12.41
C VAL A 164 15.00 7.56 12.00
N SER A 165 14.32 8.29 12.88
CA SER A 165 13.87 9.68 12.70
C SER A 165 14.89 10.70 13.16
#